data_AF-A0A0J8UBT0-F1
#
_entry.id   AF-A0A0J8UBT0-F1
#
_cell.length_a   1.000
_cell.length_b   1.000
_cell.length_c   1.000
_cell.angle_alpha   90.00
_cell.angle_beta   90.00
_cell.angle_gamma   90.00
#
_symmetry.space_group_name_H-M   'P 1'
#
loop_
_entity.id
_entity.type
_entity.pdbx_description
1 polymer ?
#
loop_
_entity_poly.entity_id
_entity_poly.type
_entity_poly.pdbx_seq_one_letter_code
_entity_poly.pdbx_strand_id
1 'polypeptide(L)'
;MGAAILVIVVGVLVGGTMAAAPQRIWWLTESWKFKNPEANEPSDAAYGMTRAGGVFVILLALFVGWSIIDSDFQRKDRREAEQQRKAAEAAFVAPPPQKRGPLPVIGYITHEFPKGIEITVYYLAPRESVRVAVRDSASRGPFKSSYPCYTSAAWGPATDAPQLVNPELFWAPEELGALAKSDRCHPGVGSKVHETSRFVDGSVPPPVVTDSAIVDRYGTEILPAAAGNVVPKLPEKMYPDP
;
A
#
# COMPACT_ATOMS: atom_id res chain seq x y z
N MET A 1 -7.76 28.52 -15.16
CA MET A 1 -7.92 28.86 -16.59
C MET A 1 -8.15 30.36 -16.87
N GLY A 2 -9.17 31.03 -16.34
CA GLY A 2 -9.46 32.45 -16.65
C GLY A 2 -8.32 33.44 -16.33
N ALA A 3 -7.63 33.24 -15.20
CA ALA A 3 -6.49 34.08 -14.82
C ALA A 3 -5.28 33.94 -15.77
N ALA A 4 -5.00 32.74 -16.26
CA ALA A 4 -3.89 32.50 -17.19
C ALA A 4 -4.12 33.17 -18.55
N ILE A 5 -5.35 33.08 -19.07
CA ILE A 5 -5.74 33.75 -20.32
C ILE A 5 -5.59 35.27 -20.16
N LEU A 6 -6.01 35.83 -19.03
CA LEU A 6 -5.88 37.25 -18.74
C LEU A 6 -4.41 37.69 -18.71
N VAL A 7 -3.53 36.94 -18.04
CA VAL A 7 -2.08 37.23 -17.99
C VAL A 7 -1.46 37.23 -19.39
N ILE A 8 -1.80 36.24 -20.22
CA ILE A 8 -1.31 36.16 -21.60
C ILE A 8 -1.80 37.36 -22.41
N VAL A 9 -3.10 37.64 -22.39
CA VAL A 9 -3.69 38.73 -23.19
C VAL A 9 -3.10 40.08 -22.79
N VAL A 10 -3.05 40.39 -21.50
CA VAL A 10 -2.50 41.66 -21.01
C VAL A 10 -1.01 41.76 -21.31
N GLY A 11 -0.24 40.71 -21.03
CA GLY A 11 1.21 40.70 -21.27
C GLY A 11 1.57 40.82 -22.75
N VAL A 12 0.81 40.18 -23.65
CA VAL A 12 1.00 40.29 -25.09
C VAL A 12 0.66 41.69 -25.60
N LEU A 13 -0.43 42.30 -25.11
CA LEU A 13 -0.80 43.66 -25.51
C LEU A 13 0.22 44.70 -25.02
N VAL A 14 0.64 44.61 -23.76
CA VAL A 14 1.63 45.54 -23.18
C VAL A 14 3.00 45.34 -23.84
N GLY A 15 3.49 44.10 -23.91
CA GLY A 15 4.78 43.82 -24.54
C GLY A 15 4.79 44.12 -26.05
N GLY A 16 3.68 43.87 -26.74
CA GLY A 16 3.51 44.15 -28.16
C GLY A 16 3.50 45.64 -28.48
N THR A 17 2.84 46.46 -27.65
CA THR A 17 2.88 47.93 -27.82
C THR A 17 4.28 48.49 -27.57
N MET A 18 4.99 47.99 -26.55
CA MET A 18 6.41 48.35 -26.28
C MET A 18 7.35 47.96 -27.43
N ALA A 19 7.12 46.81 -28.05
CA ALA A 19 7.93 46.32 -29.18
C ALA A 19 7.63 47.08 -30.49
N ALA A 20 6.37 47.39 -30.78
CA ALA A 20 5.97 47.97 -32.05
C ALA A 20 6.18 49.49 -32.13
N ALA A 21 5.92 50.23 -31.04
CA ALA A 21 5.87 51.69 -31.08
C ALA A 21 6.47 52.38 -29.84
N PRO A 22 7.74 52.12 -29.50
CA PRO A 22 8.36 52.67 -28.28
C PRO A 22 8.49 54.20 -28.30
N GLN A 23 8.70 54.82 -29.47
CA GLN A 23 8.71 56.28 -29.65
C GLN A 23 7.37 56.92 -29.29
N ARG A 24 6.26 56.35 -29.76
CA ARG A 24 4.91 56.85 -29.45
C ARG A 24 4.62 56.75 -27.96
N ILE A 25 5.05 55.67 -27.30
CA ILE A 25 4.89 55.49 -25.86
C ILE A 25 5.62 56.62 -25.12
N TRP A 26 6.89 56.85 -25.43
CA TRP A 26 7.68 57.91 -24.79
C TRP A 26 7.06 59.30 -24.98
N TRP A 27 6.60 59.62 -26.20
CA TRP A 27 5.91 60.88 -26.46
C TRP A 27 4.60 61.02 -25.67
N LEU A 28 3.87 59.94 -25.45
CA LEU A 28 2.62 59.96 -24.69
C LEU A 28 2.84 60.01 -23.17
N THR A 29 3.89 59.37 -22.65
CA THR A 29 4.04 59.15 -21.20
C THR A 29 5.14 59.98 -20.54
N GLU A 30 6.16 60.41 -21.29
CA GLU A 30 7.37 61.02 -20.71
C GLU A 30 7.76 62.38 -21.29
N SER A 31 7.39 62.70 -22.53
CA SER A 31 7.79 63.95 -23.19
C SER A 31 7.44 65.22 -22.38
N TRP A 32 6.27 65.23 -21.71
CA TRP A 32 5.77 66.35 -20.91
C TRP A 32 6.65 66.68 -19.70
N LYS A 33 7.54 65.78 -19.28
CA LYS A 33 8.48 66.02 -18.18
C LYS A 33 9.60 66.99 -18.58
N PHE A 34 9.80 67.21 -19.88
CA PHE A 34 10.92 67.97 -20.41
C PHE A 34 10.46 69.29 -21.05
N LYS A 35 11.20 70.37 -20.78
CA LYS A 35 10.92 71.69 -21.36
C LYS A 35 11.14 71.74 -22.88
N ASN A 36 12.10 70.95 -23.37
CA ASN A 36 12.41 70.72 -24.78
C ASN A 36 12.40 69.20 -25.06
N PRO A 37 11.24 68.61 -25.39
CA PRO A 37 11.12 67.16 -25.56
C PRO A 37 11.93 66.64 -26.76
N GLU A 38 11.97 67.36 -27.87
CA GLU A 38 12.74 66.93 -29.06
C GLU A 38 14.26 66.82 -28.80
N ALA A 39 14.79 67.61 -27.87
CA ALA A 39 16.21 67.58 -27.52
C ALA A 39 16.58 66.46 -26.51
N ASN A 40 15.57 65.87 -25.85
CA ASN A 40 15.73 64.85 -24.82
C ASN A 40 15.11 63.50 -25.21
N GLU A 41 14.81 63.31 -26.51
CA GLU A 41 14.31 62.04 -27.02
C GLU A 41 15.35 60.92 -26.79
N PRO A 42 14.92 59.72 -26.33
CA PRO A 42 15.78 58.56 -26.20
C PRO A 42 16.52 58.24 -27.50
N SER A 43 17.75 57.78 -27.38
CA SER A 43 18.53 57.32 -28.53
C SER A 43 17.92 56.06 -29.16
N ASP A 44 18.26 55.80 -30.42
CA ASP A 44 17.82 54.58 -31.12
C ASP A 44 18.21 53.29 -30.38
N ALA A 45 19.36 53.29 -29.70
CA ALA A 45 19.79 52.18 -28.86
C ALA A 45 18.87 51.98 -27.64
N ALA A 46 18.43 53.08 -27.01
CA ALA A 46 17.46 53.03 -25.91
C ALA A 46 16.10 52.50 -26.39
N TYR A 47 15.64 52.94 -27.57
CA TYR A 47 14.43 52.37 -28.18
C TYR A 47 14.59 50.90 -28.55
N GLY A 48 15.75 50.48 -29.07
CA GLY A 48 16.08 49.08 -29.30
C GLY A 48 15.97 48.23 -28.03
N MET A 49 16.45 48.75 -26.89
CA MET A 49 16.35 48.11 -25.59
C MET A 49 14.89 48.01 -25.10
N THR A 50 14.07 49.04 -25.31
CA THR A 50 12.63 48.99 -25.01
C THR A 50 11.91 47.94 -25.84
N ARG A 51 12.26 47.79 -27.13
CA ARG A 51 11.69 46.75 -27.98
C ARG A 51 12.06 45.34 -27.49
N ALA A 52 13.32 45.14 -27.12
CA ALA A 52 13.78 43.89 -26.53
C ALA A 52 13.06 43.59 -25.20
N GLY A 53 12.86 44.61 -24.36
CA GLY A 53 12.05 44.50 -23.14
C GLY A 53 10.60 44.11 -23.42
N GLY A 54 9.97 44.70 -24.45
CA GLY A 54 8.63 44.32 -24.89
C GLY A 54 8.53 42.85 -25.31
N VAL A 55 9.48 42.37 -26.10
CA VAL A 55 9.57 40.94 -26.48
C VAL A 55 9.75 40.05 -25.24
N PHE A 56 10.59 40.45 -24.30
CA PHE A 56 10.79 39.72 -23.05
C PHE A 56 9.50 39.62 -22.23
N VAL A 57 8.72 40.72 -22.11
CA VAL A 57 7.42 40.72 -21.42
C VAL A 57 6.44 39.74 -22.09
N ILE A 58 6.41 39.68 -23.42
CA ILE A 58 5.58 38.69 -24.14
C ILE A 58 6.00 37.27 -23.77
N LEU A 59 7.29 36.95 -23.85
CA LEU A 59 7.80 35.62 -23.52
C LEU A 59 7.51 35.23 -22.07
N LEU A 60 7.71 36.17 -21.14
CA LEU A 60 7.40 35.97 -19.73
C LEU A 60 5.92 35.71 -19.50
N ALA A 61 5.03 36.47 -20.15
CA ALA A 61 3.58 36.29 -20.03
C ALA A 61 3.11 34.94 -20.58
N LEU A 62 3.69 34.49 -21.72
CA LEU A 62 3.42 33.17 -22.28
C LEU A 62 3.90 32.05 -21.34
N PHE A 63 5.11 32.19 -20.79
CA PHE A 63 5.66 31.21 -19.85
C PHE A 63 4.82 31.10 -18.57
N VAL A 64 4.50 32.23 -17.94
CA VAL A 64 3.68 32.26 -16.72
C VAL A 64 2.27 31.74 -17.00
N GLY A 65 1.65 32.18 -18.10
CA GLY A 65 0.33 31.69 -18.51
C GLY A 65 0.30 30.19 -18.74
N TRP A 66 1.30 29.65 -19.44
CA TRP A 66 1.47 28.21 -19.63
C TRP A 66 1.67 27.47 -18.31
N SER A 67 2.55 27.96 -17.42
CA SER A 67 2.81 27.36 -16.11
C SER A 67 1.54 27.26 -15.25
N ILE A 68 0.70 28.30 -15.24
CA ILE A 68 -0.59 28.28 -14.54
C ILE A 68 -1.52 27.22 -15.14
N ILE A 69 -1.63 27.16 -16.47
CA ILE A 69 -2.48 26.19 -17.18
C ILE A 69 -2.03 24.76 -16.87
N ASP A 70 -0.74 24.48 -16.96
CA ASP A 70 -0.18 23.16 -16.66
C ASP A 70 -0.48 22.74 -15.22
N SER A 71 -0.29 23.65 -14.25
CA SER A 71 -0.60 23.37 -12.85
C SER A 71 -2.09 23.07 -12.58
N ASP A 72 -2.99 23.77 -13.28
CA ASP A 72 -4.43 23.54 -13.20
C ASP A 72 -4.80 22.15 -13.75
N PHE A 73 -4.20 21.75 -14.90
CA PHE A 73 -4.38 20.43 -15.49
C PHE A 73 -3.86 19.32 -14.58
N GLN A 74 -2.62 19.44 -14.10
CA GLN A 74 -2.03 18.47 -13.15
C GLN A 74 -2.89 18.30 -11.89
N ARG A 75 -3.46 19.40 -11.38
CA ARG A 75 -4.35 19.35 -10.21
C ARG A 75 -5.68 18.67 -10.54
N LYS A 76 -6.22 18.90 -11.74
CA LYS A 76 -7.45 18.27 -12.20
C LYS A 76 -7.25 16.76 -12.39
N ASP A 77 -6.19 16.36 -13.08
CA ASP A 77 -5.84 14.97 -13.33
C ASP A 77 -5.63 14.21 -12.01
N ARG A 78 -4.94 14.83 -11.03
CA ARG A 78 -4.78 14.26 -9.69
C ARG A 78 -6.13 14.05 -9.00
N ARG A 79 -7.05 15.02 -9.07
CA ARG A 79 -8.39 14.89 -8.48
C ARG A 79 -9.20 13.80 -9.14
N GLU A 80 -9.16 13.72 -10.47
CA GLU A 80 -9.84 12.66 -11.23
C GLU A 80 -9.26 11.28 -10.88
N ALA A 81 -7.94 11.15 -10.79
CA ALA A 81 -7.27 9.91 -10.36
C ALA A 81 -7.63 9.54 -8.92
N GLU A 82 -7.66 10.51 -8.00
CA GLU A 82 -8.08 10.28 -6.61
C GLU A 82 -9.57 9.88 -6.53
N GLN A 83 -10.44 10.51 -7.33
CA GLN A 83 -11.86 10.16 -7.38
C GLN A 83 -12.07 8.77 -7.96
N GLN A 84 -11.39 8.43 -9.06
CA GLN A 84 -11.42 7.10 -9.64
C GLN A 84 -10.91 6.05 -8.65
N ARG A 85 -9.82 6.34 -7.94
CA ARG A 85 -9.30 5.47 -6.89
C ARG A 85 -10.32 5.27 -5.76
N LYS A 86 -10.93 6.35 -5.25
CA LYS A 86 -11.97 6.26 -4.21
C LYS A 86 -13.21 5.52 -4.70
N ALA A 87 -13.61 5.71 -5.96
CA ALA A 87 -14.72 4.98 -6.55
C ALA A 87 -14.40 3.49 -6.70
N ALA A 88 -13.17 3.15 -7.10
CA ALA A 88 -12.70 1.76 -7.16
C ALA A 88 -12.63 1.11 -5.77
N GLU A 89 -12.16 1.85 -4.76
CA GLU A 89 -12.15 1.41 -3.36
C GLU A 89 -13.58 1.24 -2.81
N ALA A 90 -14.51 2.13 -3.14
CA ALA A 90 -15.92 2.03 -2.72
C ALA A 90 -16.69 0.93 -3.46
N ALA A 91 -16.34 0.66 -4.72
CA ALA A 91 -16.92 -0.42 -5.51
C ALA A 91 -16.24 -1.78 -5.25
N PHE A 92 -15.16 -1.81 -4.48
CA PHE A 92 -14.44 -3.04 -4.19
C PHE A 92 -15.29 -3.95 -3.31
N VAL A 93 -15.59 -5.14 -3.83
CA VAL A 93 -16.21 -6.22 -3.08
C VAL A 93 -15.12 -7.23 -2.74
N ALA A 94 -14.89 -7.43 -1.44
CA ALA A 94 -13.90 -8.37 -0.97
C ALA A 94 -14.22 -9.80 -1.48
N PRO A 95 -13.27 -10.49 -2.14
CA PRO A 95 -13.48 -11.86 -2.54
C PRO A 95 -13.58 -12.77 -1.31
N PRO A 96 -14.25 -13.93 -1.44
CA PRO A 96 -14.29 -14.90 -0.35
C PRO A 96 -12.88 -15.40 0.00
N PRO A 97 -12.65 -15.81 1.27
CA PRO A 97 -11.38 -16.38 1.70
C PRO A 97 -10.96 -17.56 0.82
N GLN A 98 -9.74 -17.50 0.29
CA GLN A 98 -9.16 -18.52 -0.57
C GLN A 98 -8.22 -19.41 0.24
N LYS A 99 -8.38 -20.73 0.13
CA LYS A 99 -7.43 -21.71 0.66
C LYS A 99 -6.19 -21.73 -0.21
N ARG A 100 -5.01 -21.50 0.38
CA ARG A 100 -3.70 -21.47 -0.29
C ARG A 100 -2.90 -22.76 -0.15
N GLY A 101 -3.34 -23.66 0.72
CA GLY A 101 -2.76 -24.99 0.87
C GLY A 101 -2.45 -25.36 2.32
N PRO A 102 -2.10 -26.64 2.55
CA PRO A 102 -1.70 -27.13 3.86
C PRO A 102 -0.34 -26.56 4.27
N LEU A 103 -0.13 -26.42 5.57
CA LEU A 103 1.12 -25.99 6.18
C LEU A 103 1.78 -27.16 6.91
N PRO A 104 3.12 -27.26 6.86
CA PRO A 104 3.83 -28.37 7.46
C PRO A 104 3.88 -28.25 8.99
N VAL A 105 3.73 -29.39 9.66
CA VAL A 105 3.69 -29.52 11.12
C VAL A 105 5.08 -29.85 11.64
N ILE A 106 5.45 -29.27 12.78
CA ILE A 106 6.74 -29.54 13.43
C ILE A 106 6.59 -30.65 14.47
N GLY A 107 5.60 -30.49 15.34
CA GLY A 107 5.40 -31.37 16.48
C GLY A 107 4.40 -30.79 17.46
N TYR A 108 4.19 -31.47 18.58
CA TYR A 108 3.28 -31.01 19.63
C TYR A 108 3.85 -31.17 21.03
N ILE A 109 3.35 -30.36 21.96
CA ILE A 109 3.54 -30.54 23.40
C ILE A 109 2.20 -30.76 24.07
N THR A 110 2.24 -31.31 25.28
CA THR A 110 1.07 -31.52 26.13
C THR A 110 1.28 -30.81 27.45
N HIS A 111 0.31 -30.02 27.88
CA HIS A 111 0.25 -29.45 29.22
C HIS A 111 -0.90 -30.10 29.99
N GLU A 112 -0.59 -30.75 31.11
CA GLU A 112 -1.57 -31.43 31.93
C GLU A 112 -2.31 -30.43 32.84
N PHE A 113 -3.63 -30.58 32.91
CA PHE A 113 -4.50 -29.83 33.82
C PHE A 113 -5.31 -30.81 34.67
N PRO A 114 -5.87 -30.39 35.82
CA PRO A 114 -6.59 -31.30 36.73
C PRO A 114 -7.77 -32.07 36.13
N LYS A 115 -8.33 -31.60 35.00
CA LYS A 115 -9.51 -32.20 34.35
C LYS A 115 -9.31 -32.50 32.85
N GLY A 116 -8.10 -32.36 32.34
CA GLY A 116 -7.85 -32.55 30.90
C GLY A 116 -6.42 -32.20 30.52
N ILE A 117 -6.15 -32.24 29.23
CA ILE A 117 -4.83 -31.98 28.66
C ILE A 117 -4.99 -30.92 27.58
N GLU A 118 -4.14 -29.90 27.61
CA GLU A 118 -3.97 -28.98 26.49
C GLU A 118 -2.88 -29.53 25.56
N ILE A 119 -3.25 -29.78 24.31
CA ILE A 119 -2.35 -30.18 23.24
C ILE A 119 -2.03 -28.92 22.43
N THR A 120 -0.76 -28.52 22.41
CA THR A 120 -0.29 -27.40 21.59
C THR A 120 0.54 -27.92 20.43
N VAL A 121 0.08 -27.67 19.21
CA VAL A 121 0.73 -28.10 17.96
C VAL A 121 1.44 -26.92 17.33
N TYR A 122 2.70 -27.13 16.96
CA TYR A 122 3.56 -26.18 16.28
C TYR A 122 3.64 -26.49 14.79
N TYR A 123 3.55 -25.46 13.96
CA TYR A 123 3.62 -25.57 12.51
C TYR A 123 4.35 -24.37 11.90
N LEU A 124 4.92 -24.56 10.70
CA LEU A 124 5.58 -23.47 9.99
C LEU A 124 4.58 -22.72 9.12
N ALA A 125 4.67 -21.40 9.16
CA ALA A 125 3.83 -20.49 8.42
C ALA A 125 4.67 -19.44 7.69
N PRO A 126 4.17 -18.86 6.58
CA PRO A 126 4.83 -17.77 5.89
C PRO A 126 5.03 -16.55 6.79
N ARG A 127 6.12 -15.81 6.60
CA ARG A 127 6.46 -14.65 7.44
C ARG A 127 5.40 -13.56 7.50
N GLU A 128 4.67 -13.34 6.42
CA GLU A 128 3.61 -12.31 6.33
C GLU A 128 2.26 -12.79 6.90
N SER A 129 2.15 -14.07 7.27
CA SER A 129 0.92 -14.62 7.82
C SER A 129 0.81 -14.36 9.32
N VAL A 130 -0.42 -14.23 9.80
CA VAL A 130 -0.75 -14.20 11.23
C VAL A 130 -1.71 -15.33 11.58
N ARG A 131 -1.81 -15.69 12.86
CA ARG A 131 -2.83 -16.65 13.31
C ARG A 131 -4.23 -16.05 13.18
N VAL A 132 -5.23 -16.88 12.86
CA VAL A 132 -6.65 -16.45 12.75
C VAL A 132 -7.12 -15.71 14.01
N ALA A 133 -6.73 -16.15 15.20
CA ALA A 133 -7.07 -15.47 16.45
C ALA A 133 -6.51 -14.03 16.53
N VAL A 134 -5.30 -13.79 15.99
CA VAL A 134 -4.68 -12.46 15.93
C VAL A 134 -5.41 -11.58 14.93
N ARG A 135 -5.74 -12.12 13.74
CA ARG A 135 -6.54 -11.41 12.73
C ARG A 135 -7.92 -11.02 13.28
N ASP A 136 -8.62 -11.95 13.92
CA ASP A 136 -9.95 -11.70 14.48
C ASP A 136 -9.92 -10.68 15.62
N SER A 137 -8.83 -10.66 16.41
CA SER A 137 -8.64 -9.65 17.45
C SER A 137 -8.33 -8.27 16.85
N ALA A 138 -7.47 -8.22 15.84
CA ALA A 138 -7.06 -7.00 15.15
C ALA A 138 -8.21 -6.32 14.40
N SER A 139 -9.10 -7.10 13.78
CA SER A 139 -10.29 -6.58 13.08
C SER A 139 -11.33 -5.97 14.03
N ARG A 140 -11.34 -6.37 15.30
CA ARG A 140 -12.26 -5.87 16.35
C ARG A 140 -11.64 -4.78 17.24
N GLY A 141 -10.33 -4.56 17.16
CA GLY A 141 -9.62 -3.61 18.01
C GLY A 141 -9.84 -2.13 17.65
N PRO A 142 -9.40 -1.19 18.52
CA PRO A 142 -9.50 0.26 18.27
C PRO A 142 -8.62 0.71 17.10
N PHE A 143 -7.55 -0.03 16.80
CA PHE A 143 -6.71 0.16 15.62
C PHE A 143 -6.97 -0.99 14.64
N LYS A 144 -7.97 -0.80 13.77
CA LYS A 144 -8.31 -1.79 12.73
C LYS A 144 -7.09 -2.03 11.85
N SER A 145 -6.58 -3.25 11.86
CA SER A 145 -5.50 -3.70 10.98
C SER A 145 -5.98 -4.90 10.18
N SER A 146 -5.82 -4.83 8.87
CA SER A 146 -6.20 -5.91 7.97
C SER A 146 -5.02 -6.84 7.74
N TYR A 147 -5.21 -8.11 8.07
CA TYR A 147 -4.24 -9.18 7.84
C TYR A 147 -4.80 -10.16 6.82
N PRO A 148 -4.59 -9.92 5.52
CA PRO A 148 -5.21 -10.71 4.46
C PRO A 148 -4.61 -12.11 4.37
N CYS A 149 -3.35 -12.30 4.79
CA CYS A 149 -2.71 -13.60 4.88
C CYS A 149 -2.79 -14.12 6.32
N TYR A 150 -3.46 -15.24 6.54
CA TYR A 150 -3.58 -15.82 7.87
C TYR A 150 -3.59 -17.34 7.86
N THR A 151 -3.22 -17.93 8.99
CA THR A 151 -3.26 -19.37 9.19
C THR A 151 -4.41 -19.76 10.09
N SER A 152 -5.04 -20.89 9.78
CA SER A 152 -6.03 -21.52 10.65
C SER A 152 -5.71 -22.99 10.73
N ALA A 153 -5.67 -23.53 11.94
CA ALA A 153 -5.48 -24.96 12.16
C ALA A 153 -6.80 -25.52 12.65
N ALA A 154 -7.52 -26.17 11.74
CA ALA A 154 -8.75 -26.87 12.08
C ALA A 154 -8.38 -28.15 12.82
N TRP A 155 -9.04 -28.35 13.96
CA TRP A 155 -9.01 -29.60 14.70
C TRP A 155 -10.24 -30.43 14.31
N GLY A 156 -10.11 -31.76 14.28
CA GLY A 156 -11.26 -32.68 14.18
C GLY A 156 -12.21 -32.54 15.38
N PRO A 157 -13.24 -33.37 15.57
CA PRO A 157 -14.01 -33.40 16.82
C PRO A 157 -13.14 -33.68 18.06
N ALA A 158 -13.48 -33.09 19.22
CA ALA A 158 -12.69 -33.24 20.45
C ALA A 158 -12.75 -34.67 21.03
N THR A 159 -13.81 -35.40 20.70
CA THR A 159 -14.06 -36.78 21.10
C THR A 159 -13.26 -37.80 20.29
N ASP A 160 -12.68 -37.39 19.15
CA ASP A 160 -12.05 -38.32 18.22
C ASP A 160 -10.65 -38.71 18.71
N ALA A 161 -10.31 -39.97 18.51
CA ALA A 161 -8.96 -40.49 18.71
C ALA A 161 -8.59 -41.31 17.46
N PRO A 162 -7.53 -40.96 16.73
CA PRO A 162 -6.55 -39.89 16.98
C PRO A 162 -7.10 -38.47 16.78
N GLN A 163 -6.46 -37.47 17.40
CA GLN A 163 -6.78 -36.05 17.21
C GLN A 163 -6.17 -35.55 15.90
N LEU A 164 -7.01 -35.31 14.90
CA LEU A 164 -6.58 -34.75 13.61
C LEU A 164 -6.39 -33.24 13.70
N VAL A 165 -5.24 -32.75 13.23
CA VAL A 165 -4.92 -31.32 13.11
C VAL A 165 -4.30 -31.04 11.74
N ASN A 166 -4.96 -30.16 10.98
CA ASN A 166 -4.49 -29.77 9.64
C ASN A 166 -4.39 -28.24 9.55
N PRO A 167 -3.19 -27.68 9.79
CA PRO A 167 -2.93 -26.26 9.56
C PRO A 167 -3.04 -25.90 8.07
N GLU A 168 -3.84 -24.88 7.78
CA GLU A 168 -4.07 -24.37 6.42
C GLU A 168 -3.75 -22.87 6.34
N LEU A 169 -3.24 -22.44 5.18
CA LEU A 169 -3.01 -21.05 4.85
C LEU A 169 -4.21 -20.48 4.08
N PHE A 170 -4.60 -19.26 4.43
CA PHE A 170 -5.72 -18.55 3.81
C PHE A 170 -5.32 -17.17 3.34
N TRP A 171 -5.97 -16.74 2.25
CA TRP A 171 -5.90 -15.41 1.70
C TRP A 171 -7.30 -14.77 1.65
N ALA A 172 -7.52 -13.71 2.41
CA ALA A 172 -8.79 -12.99 2.49
C ALA A 172 -8.54 -11.46 2.52
N PRO A 173 -8.40 -10.82 1.35
CA PRO A 173 -8.20 -9.38 1.27
C PRO A 173 -9.51 -8.64 1.54
N GLU A 174 -9.47 -7.72 2.51
CA GLU A 174 -10.61 -6.86 2.85
C GLU A 174 -10.59 -5.53 2.08
N GLU A 175 -9.43 -5.15 1.54
CA GLU A 175 -9.21 -3.87 0.86
C GLU A 175 -8.52 -4.08 -0.50
N LEU A 176 -8.80 -3.18 -1.46
CA LEU A 176 -8.24 -3.24 -2.81
C LEU A 176 -6.70 -3.26 -2.80
N GLY A 177 -6.07 -2.46 -1.93
CA GLY A 177 -4.62 -2.40 -1.79
C GLY A 177 -3.98 -3.70 -1.29
N ALA A 178 -4.75 -4.58 -0.64
CA ALA A 178 -4.26 -5.88 -0.19
C ALA A 178 -4.05 -6.85 -1.36
N LEU A 179 -4.76 -6.71 -2.47
CA LEU A 179 -4.65 -7.61 -3.62
C LEU A 179 -3.22 -7.73 -4.15
N ALA A 180 -2.46 -6.63 -4.14
CA ALA A 180 -1.06 -6.60 -4.58
C ALA A 180 -0.12 -7.45 -3.70
N LYS A 181 -0.55 -7.85 -2.50
CA LYS A 181 0.21 -8.71 -1.58
C LYS A 181 -0.16 -10.20 -1.69
N SER A 182 -1.07 -10.55 -2.60
CA SER A 182 -1.49 -11.94 -2.83
C SER A 182 -0.30 -12.87 -3.05
N ASP A 183 0.66 -12.43 -3.87
CA ASP A 183 1.88 -13.18 -4.24
C ASP A 183 2.95 -13.16 -3.14
N ARG A 184 2.55 -12.93 -1.89
CA ARG A 184 3.40 -13.17 -0.72
C ARG A 184 2.77 -14.19 0.23
N CYS A 185 1.50 -14.52 0.02
CA CYS A 185 0.75 -15.44 0.84
C CYS A 185 0.69 -16.84 0.22
N HIS A 186 1.82 -17.54 0.28
CA HIS A 186 1.93 -18.92 -0.20
C HIS A 186 2.85 -19.76 0.69
N PRO A 187 2.61 -21.09 0.73
CA PRO A 187 3.48 -22.01 1.45
C PRO A 187 4.93 -21.90 0.95
N GLY A 188 5.91 -21.95 1.86
CA GLY A 188 7.34 -22.02 1.52
C GLY A 188 8.11 -20.69 1.51
N VAL A 189 7.45 -19.52 1.65
CA VAL A 189 8.14 -18.21 1.71
C VAL A 189 8.39 -17.77 3.15
N GLY A 190 9.55 -18.14 3.69
CA GLY A 190 10.02 -17.76 5.02
C GLY A 190 9.27 -18.49 6.15
N SER A 191 10.01 -18.94 7.15
CA SER A 191 9.48 -19.80 8.20
C SER A 191 9.27 -18.99 9.48
N LYS A 192 8.01 -18.75 9.86
CA LYS A 192 7.63 -18.39 11.23
C LYS A 192 7.03 -19.60 11.92
N VAL A 193 7.28 -19.77 13.21
CA VAL A 193 6.63 -20.80 14.01
C VAL A 193 5.30 -20.26 14.53
N HIS A 194 4.20 -20.87 14.10
CA HIS A 194 2.87 -20.65 14.68
C HIS A 194 2.47 -21.83 15.55
N GLU A 195 1.53 -21.58 16.46
CA GLU A 195 0.95 -22.60 17.34
C GLU A 195 -0.58 -22.56 17.31
N THR A 196 -1.18 -23.72 17.55
CA THR A 196 -2.60 -23.88 17.85
C THR A 196 -2.74 -24.78 19.07
N SER A 197 -3.68 -24.48 19.95
CA SER A 197 -3.94 -25.28 21.15
C SER A 197 -5.34 -25.86 21.10
N ARG A 198 -5.49 -27.06 21.68
CA ARG A 198 -6.79 -27.65 21.95
C ARG A 198 -6.80 -28.30 23.33
N PHE A 199 -7.86 -28.05 24.07
CA PHE A 199 -8.15 -28.78 25.30
C PHE A 199 -8.93 -30.06 24.99
N VAL A 200 -8.47 -31.19 25.54
CA VAL A 200 -9.15 -32.49 25.47
C VAL A 200 -9.39 -33.02 26.87
N ASP A 201 -10.53 -33.67 27.07
CA ASP A 201 -10.87 -34.30 28.35
C ASP A 201 -10.10 -35.61 28.53
N GLY A 202 -9.71 -35.89 29.78
CA GLY A 202 -9.02 -37.13 30.15
C GLY A 202 -7.59 -36.91 30.63
N SER A 203 -7.02 -37.97 31.22
CA SER A 203 -5.67 -37.97 31.81
C SER A 203 -4.59 -38.57 30.92
N VAL A 204 -4.96 -39.11 29.75
CA VAL A 204 -4.03 -39.70 28.77
C VAL A 204 -4.12 -38.91 27.47
N PRO A 205 -2.99 -38.38 26.96
CA PRO A 205 -3.01 -37.60 25.73
C PRO A 205 -3.31 -38.53 24.54
N PRO A 206 -4.36 -38.27 23.75
CA PRO A 206 -4.61 -39.02 22.53
C PRO A 206 -3.47 -38.79 21.52
N PRO A 207 -3.19 -39.77 20.63
CA PRO A 207 -2.26 -39.56 19.54
C PRO A 207 -2.74 -38.42 18.65
N VAL A 208 -1.81 -37.55 18.25
CA VAL A 208 -2.07 -36.43 17.33
C VAL A 208 -1.63 -36.85 15.93
N VAL A 209 -2.51 -36.66 14.96
CA VAL A 209 -2.24 -36.98 13.55
C VAL A 209 -2.48 -35.77 12.66
N THR A 210 -1.81 -35.73 11.53
CA THR A 210 -1.96 -34.70 10.50
C THR A 210 -1.91 -35.33 9.12
N ASP A 211 -2.50 -34.68 8.12
CA ASP A 211 -2.33 -35.05 6.71
C ASP A 211 -1.24 -34.22 6.02
N SER A 212 -0.69 -33.22 6.73
CA SER A 212 0.39 -32.36 6.27
C SER A 212 1.77 -33.05 6.33
N ALA A 213 2.75 -32.46 5.65
CA ALA A 213 4.15 -32.85 5.82
C ALA A 213 4.63 -32.53 7.25
N ILE A 214 5.53 -33.37 7.76
CA ILE A 214 6.21 -33.14 9.03
C ILE A 214 7.62 -32.64 8.73
N VAL A 215 7.99 -31.52 9.34
CA VAL A 215 9.26 -30.83 9.12
C VAL A 215 9.96 -30.56 10.44
N ASP A 216 11.25 -30.30 10.42
CA ASP A 216 11.94 -29.72 11.56
C ASP A 216 11.62 -28.21 11.70
N ARG A 217 12.17 -27.57 12.75
CA ARG A 217 12.01 -26.13 12.97
C ARG A 217 12.53 -25.25 11.83
N TYR A 218 13.48 -25.74 11.05
CA TYR A 218 14.11 -25.02 9.94
C TYR A 218 13.39 -25.26 8.61
N GLY A 219 12.41 -26.16 8.56
CA GLY A 219 11.67 -26.52 7.37
C GLY A 219 12.26 -27.69 6.58
N THR A 220 13.22 -28.42 7.15
CA THR A 220 13.71 -29.67 6.56
C THR A 220 12.63 -30.72 6.68
N GLU A 221 12.22 -31.31 5.55
CA GLU A 221 11.22 -32.37 5.54
C GLU A 221 11.73 -33.62 6.27
N ILE A 222 10.95 -34.09 7.24
CA ILE A 222 11.17 -35.33 7.99
C ILE A 222 10.27 -36.43 7.43
N LEU A 223 8.99 -36.10 7.20
CA LEU A 223 8.02 -36.98 6.56
C LEU A 223 7.19 -36.19 5.53
N PRO A 224 6.99 -36.72 4.30
CA PRO A 224 6.15 -36.08 3.31
C PRO A 224 4.67 -36.08 3.75
N ALA A 225 3.87 -35.21 3.14
CA ALA A 225 2.44 -35.14 3.40
C ALA A 225 1.75 -36.47 3.05
N ALA A 226 1.14 -37.10 4.04
CA ALA A 226 0.41 -38.35 3.91
C ALA A 226 -0.70 -38.41 4.97
N ALA A 227 -1.80 -39.06 4.64
CA ALA A 227 -2.96 -39.13 5.52
C ALA A 227 -2.63 -39.84 6.83
N GLY A 228 -2.97 -39.20 7.96
CA GLY A 228 -2.79 -39.79 9.29
C GLY A 228 -1.32 -39.90 9.76
N ASN A 229 -0.42 -39.05 9.25
CA ASN A 229 0.94 -38.93 9.78
C ASN A 229 0.89 -38.66 11.29
N VAL A 230 1.60 -39.48 12.06
CA VAL A 230 1.70 -39.30 13.52
C VAL A 230 2.62 -38.12 13.82
N VAL A 231 2.07 -37.08 14.44
CA VAL A 231 2.82 -35.87 14.79
C VAL A 231 3.77 -36.22 15.95
N PRO A 232 5.07 -35.88 15.88
CA PRO A 232 6.01 -36.20 16.96
C PRO A 232 5.78 -35.32 18.19
N LYS A 233 5.88 -35.92 19.38
CA LYS A 233 5.90 -35.19 20.65
C LYS A 233 7.25 -34.51 20.83
N LEU A 234 7.23 -33.21 21.10
CA LEU A 234 8.42 -32.40 21.30
C LEU A 234 8.88 -32.45 22.77
N PRO A 235 10.20 -32.37 23.02
CA PRO A 235 10.75 -32.40 24.38
C PRO A 235 10.48 -31.09 25.14
N GLU A 236 10.44 -29.96 24.44
CA GLU A 236 10.32 -28.63 25.02
C GLU A 236 9.37 -27.73 24.19
N LYS A 237 8.86 -26.68 24.84
CA LYS A 237 8.01 -25.68 24.21
C LYS A 237 8.82 -24.86 23.20
N MET A 238 8.27 -24.67 22.00
CA MET A 238 8.82 -23.71 21.06
C MET A 238 8.25 -22.31 21.32
N TYR A 239 9.10 -21.30 21.23
CA TYR A 239 8.66 -19.90 21.21
C TYR A 239 8.10 -19.60 19.81
N PRO A 240 6.79 -19.30 19.68
CA PRO A 240 6.22 -18.86 18.42
C PRO A 240 6.78 -17.48 18.06
N ASP A 241 6.96 -17.24 16.77
CA ASP A 241 7.39 -15.92 16.30
C ASP A 241 6.23 -14.91 16.47
N PRO A 242 6.53 -13.65 16.85
CA PRO A 242 5.52 -12.61 16.99
C PRO A 242 4.82 -12.25 15.67
#